data_AF-A0A934TTP9-F1
#
_entry.id   AF-A0A934TTP9-F1
#
_cell.length_a   1.000
_cell.length_b   1.000
_cell.length_c   1.000
_cell.angle_alpha   90.00
_cell.angle_beta   90.00
_cell.angle_gamma   90.00
#
_symmetry.space_group_name_H-M   'P 1'
#
loop_
_entity.id
_entity.type
_entity.pdbx_description
1 polymer ?
#
loop_
_entity_poly.entity_id
_entity_poly.type
_entity_poly.pdbx_seq_one_letter_code
_entity_poly.pdbx_strand_id
1 'polypeptide(L)'
;MFNRNIAVALLSTCVAQALPAETSRDNAMLARAVWAAFECTSLASEVSDSAEQERLFLYGYNAGKRFIAAVRAHQIQEDDFKSEVPWIMGLLLQGPSADFMLGRIYAAAEHEALKDVLATDGRVNRDEMKLMLAKSSFERKNCRLLGR
;
A
#
# COMPACT_ATOMS: atom_id res chain seq x y z
N MET A 1 -29.12 -57.92 36.44
CA MET A 1 -29.40 -56.49 36.20
C MET A 1 -28.08 -55.74 36.11
N PHE A 2 -27.58 -55.45 34.91
CA PHE A 2 -26.45 -54.52 34.70
C PHE A 2 -26.69 -53.79 33.39
N ASN A 3 -27.19 -52.55 33.47
CA ASN A 3 -27.29 -51.64 32.31
C ASN A 3 -25.98 -50.83 32.22
N ARG A 4 -25.23 -51.01 31.13
CA ARG A 4 -24.08 -50.16 30.77
C ARG A 4 -24.57 -49.08 29.82
N ASN A 5 -24.69 -47.85 30.32
CA ASN A 5 -24.81 -46.66 29.49
C ASN A 5 -23.44 -46.37 28.85
N ILE A 6 -23.35 -46.48 27.53
CA ILE A 6 -22.18 -46.04 26.77
C ILE A 6 -22.47 -44.61 26.30
N ALA A 7 -21.80 -43.63 26.91
CA ALA A 7 -21.76 -42.26 26.42
C ALA A 7 -20.77 -42.18 25.25
N VAL A 8 -21.26 -41.87 24.05
CA VAL A 8 -20.42 -41.59 22.88
C VAL A 8 -20.11 -40.10 22.88
N ALA A 9 -18.88 -39.74 23.25
CA ALA A 9 -18.39 -38.37 23.16
C ALA A 9 -17.97 -38.08 21.72
N LEU A 10 -18.75 -37.23 21.03
CA LEU A 10 -18.41 -36.66 19.72
C LEU A 10 -17.28 -35.63 19.89
N LEU A 11 -16.03 -36.04 19.61
CA LEU A 11 -14.90 -35.13 19.45
C LEU A 11 -15.06 -34.34 18.14
N SER A 12 -15.57 -33.12 18.25
CA SER A 12 -15.58 -32.15 17.15
C SER A 12 -14.16 -31.61 16.95
N THR A 13 -13.49 -32.04 15.89
CA THR A 13 -12.16 -31.56 15.51
C THR A 13 -12.29 -30.25 14.73
N CYS A 14 -12.04 -29.13 15.40
CA CYS A 14 -11.87 -27.83 14.74
C CYS A 14 -10.59 -27.87 13.89
N VAL A 15 -10.72 -28.12 12.59
CA VAL A 15 -9.64 -27.89 11.63
C VAL A 15 -9.49 -26.39 11.47
N ALA A 16 -8.57 -25.78 12.22
CA ALA A 16 -8.14 -24.41 11.97
C ALA A 16 -7.46 -24.39 10.59
N GLN A 17 -8.15 -23.84 9.59
CA GLN A 17 -7.55 -23.60 8.29
C GLN A 17 -6.48 -22.53 8.47
N ALA A 18 -5.21 -22.92 8.44
CA ALA A 18 -4.11 -21.97 8.36
C ALA A 18 -4.23 -21.25 7.01
N LEU A 19 -4.41 -19.93 7.04
CA LEU A 19 -4.32 -19.11 5.83
C LEU A 19 -2.92 -19.33 5.22
N PRO A 20 -2.82 -19.41 3.88
CA PRO A 20 -1.52 -19.55 3.23
C PRO A 20 -0.62 -18.38 3.66
N ALA A 21 0.60 -18.70 4.08
CA ALA A 21 1.57 -17.71 4.47
C ALA A 21 1.91 -16.83 3.25
N GLU A 22 1.88 -15.50 3.42
CA GLU A 22 2.31 -14.57 2.38
C GLU A 22 3.77 -14.85 2.02
N THR A 23 4.06 -14.95 0.71
CA THR A 23 5.44 -15.20 0.27
C THR A 23 6.31 -13.96 0.46
N SER A 24 7.62 -14.14 0.46
CA SER A 24 8.58 -13.02 0.48
C SER A 24 8.30 -12.01 -0.63
N ARG A 25 8.03 -12.50 -1.84
CA ARG A 25 7.67 -11.66 -2.98
C ARG A 25 6.34 -10.94 -2.80
N ASP A 26 5.31 -11.60 -2.30
CA ASP A 26 4.00 -10.96 -2.04
C ASP A 26 4.15 -9.79 -1.06
N ASN A 27 4.93 -10.00 0.01
CA ASN A 27 5.26 -8.96 0.97
C ASN A 27 6.04 -7.80 0.34
N ALA A 28 7.00 -8.09 -0.56
CA ALA A 28 7.78 -7.06 -1.26
C ALA A 28 6.92 -6.24 -2.24
N MET A 29 5.99 -6.90 -2.95
CA MET A 29 5.08 -6.26 -3.89
C MET A 29 4.13 -5.25 -3.24
N LEU A 30 3.84 -5.38 -1.93
CA LEU A 30 3.10 -4.37 -1.19
C LEU A 30 3.75 -2.99 -1.29
N ALA A 31 5.09 -2.89 -1.39
CA ALA A 31 5.76 -1.61 -1.53
C ALA A 31 5.34 -0.86 -2.81
N ARG A 32 5.16 -1.57 -3.92
CA ARG A 32 4.68 -0.98 -5.18
C ARG A 32 3.23 -0.49 -5.05
N ALA A 33 2.39 -1.29 -4.40
CA ALA A 33 1.01 -0.90 -4.12
C ALA A 33 0.93 0.36 -3.26
N VAL A 34 1.77 0.46 -2.23
CA VAL A 34 1.88 1.65 -1.36
C VAL A 34 2.29 2.87 -2.16
N TRP A 35 3.38 2.76 -2.93
CA TRP A 35 3.88 3.87 -3.72
C TRP A 35 2.84 4.38 -4.72
N ALA A 36 2.26 3.47 -5.52
CA ALA A 36 1.26 3.82 -6.50
C ALA A 36 0.00 4.42 -5.85
N ALA A 37 -0.45 3.88 -4.72
CA ALA A 37 -1.62 4.40 -4.01
C ALA A 37 -1.38 5.82 -3.47
N PHE A 38 -0.17 6.09 -2.94
CA PHE A 38 0.19 7.42 -2.46
C PHE A 38 0.37 8.45 -3.59
N GLU A 39 0.94 8.06 -4.73
CA GLU A 39 0.92 8.93 -5.91
C GLU A 39 -0.52 9.23 -6.36
N CYS A 40 -1.36 8.21 -6.42
CA CYS A 40 -2.72 8.33 -6.92
C CYS A 40 -3.65 9.11 -5.99
N THR A 41 -3.50 9.02 -4.66
CA THR A 41 -4.29 9.83 -3.72
C THR A 41 -3.92 11.31 -3.83
N SER A 42 -2.63 11.64 -4.01
CA SER A 42 -2.20 13.03 -4.25
C SER A 42 -2.78 13.58 -5.56
N LEU A 43 -2.79 12.77 -6.62
CA LEU A 43 -3.44 13.15 -7.88
C LEU A 43 -4.96 13.30 -7.75
N ALA A 44 -5.63 12.41 -6.99
CA ALA A 44 -7.06 12.51 -6.70
C ALA A 44 -7.41 13.83 -5.99
N SER A 45 -6.55 14.28 -5.07
CA SER A 45 -6.66 15.57 -4.39
C SER A 45 -6.67 16.74 -5.39
N GLU A 46 -5.72 16.75 -6.34
CA GLU A 46 -5.61 17.81 -7.35
C GLU A 46 -6.80 17.85 -8.34
N VAL A 47 -7.50 16.73 -8.53
CA VAL A 47 -8.72 16.68 -9.36
C VAL A 47 -10.01 16.82 -8.55
N SER A 48 -9.90 17.10 -7.24
CA SER A 48 -11.02 17.27 -6.32
C SER A 48 -11.94 16.05 -6.19
N ASP A 49 -11.39 14.84 -6.35
CA ASP A 49 -12.09 13.57 -6.12
C ASP A 49 -11.80 13.06 -4.70
N SER A 50 -12.47 13.65 -3.70
CA SER A 50 -12.22 13.36 -2.28
C SER A 50 -12.52 11.91 -1.89
N ALA A 51 -13.52 11.29 -2.51
CA ALA A 51 -13.87 9.90 -2.25
C ALA A 51 -12.73 8.96 -2.69
N GLU A 52 -12.20 9.19 -3.89
CA GLU A 52 -11.10 8.39 -4.42
C GLU A 52 -9.78 8.70 -3.71
N GLN A 53 -9.54 9.96 -3.32
CA GLN A 53 -8.42 10.36 -2.47
C GLN A 53 -8.39 9.54 -1.17
N GLU A 54 -9.49 9.52 -0.41
CA GLU A 54 -9.59 8.78 0.85
C GLU A 54 -9.42 7.27 0.63
N ARG A 55 -10.10 6.71 -0.37
CA ARG A 55 -10.01 5.27 -0.69
C ARG A 55 -8.59 4.84 -0.98
N LEU A 56 -7.88 5.59 -1.83
CA LEU A 56 -6.50 5.31 -2.21
C LEU A 56 -5.54 5.52 -1.04
N PHE A 57 -5.74 6.57 -0.24
CA PHE A 57 -4.93 6.80 0.95
C PHE A 57 -5.04 5.62 1.93
N LEU A 58 -6.26 5.18 2.24
CA LEU A 58 -6.49 4.05 3.15
C LEU A 58 -5.92 2.74 2.60
N TYR A 59 -6.05 2.50 1.30
CA TYR A 59 -5.45 1.32 0.66
C TYR A 59 -3.91 1.33 0.80
N GLY A 60 -3.26 2.45 0.44
CA GLY A 60 -1.82 2.62 0.56
C GLY A 60 -1.33 2.52 2.01
N TYR A 61 -2.03 3.16 2.94
CA TYR A 61 -1.71 3.15 4.36
C TYR A 61 -1.78 1.73 4.95
N ASN A 62 -2.83 0.97 4.65
CA ASN A 62 -2.99 -0.39 5.15
C ASN A 62 -1.98 -1.38 4.51
N ALA A 63 -1.76 -1.30 3.19
CA ALA A 63 -0.71 -2.06 2.52
C ALA A 63 0.68 -1.72 3.10
N GLY A 64 0.90 -0.45 3.42
CA GLY A 64 2.17 0.06 3.95
C GLY A 64 2.47 -0.44 5.34
N LYS A 65 1.46 -0.51 6.22
CA LYS A 65 1.64 -1.13 7.55
C LYS A 65 2.03 -2.60 7.44
N ARG A 66 1.41 -3.35 6.51
CA ARG A 66 1.75 -4.76 6.26
C ARG A 66 3.18 -4.91 5.71
N PHE A 67 3.55 -4.09 4.72
CA PHE A 67 4.91 -4.07 4.18
C PHE A 67 5.97 -3.79 5.26
N ILE A 68 5.78 -2.74 6.06
CA ILE A 68 6.73 -2.37 7.12
C ILE A 68 6.81 -3.47 8.20
N ALA A 69 5.69 -4.12 8.53
CA ALA A 69 5.69 -5.25 9.44
C ALA A 69 6.51 -6.42 8.87
N ALA A 70 6.35 -6.76 7.59
CA ALA A 70 7.12 -7.81 6.93
C ALA A 70 8.62 -7.50 6.86
N VAL A 71 9.00 -6.25 6.57
CA VAL A 71 10.40 -5.79 6.61
C VAL A 71 11.00 -6.00 8.02
N ARG A 72 10.28 -5.54 9.06
CA ARG A 72 10.73 -5.65 10.46
C ARG A 72 10.81 -7.09 10.96
N ALA A 73 9.96 -7.96 10.43
CA ALA A 73 9.94 -9.39 10.74
C ALA A 73 10.94 -10.20 9.90
N HIS A 74 11.75 -9.56 9.04
CA HIS A 74 12.66 -10.22 8.11
C HIS A 74 11.97 -11.24 7.19
N GLN A 75 10.72 -10.95 6.80
CA GLN A 75 9.90 -11.82 5.94
C GLN A 75 10.08 -11.53 4.44
N ILE A 76 10.98 -10.61 4.08
CA ILE A 76 11.30 -10.26 2.70
C ILE A 76 12.77 -10.59 2.46
N GLN A 77 13.03 -11.52 1.53
CA GLN A 77 14.36 -11.87 1.08
C GLN A 77 15.00 -10.71 0.32
N GLU A 78 16.32 -10.63 0.36
CA GLU A 78 17.07 -9.52 -0.23
C GLU A 78 16.83 -9.37 -1.74
N ASP A 79 16.72 -10.48 -2.48
CA ASP A 79 16.48 -10.47 -3.93
C ASP A 79 15.07 -9.95 -4.27
N ASP A 80 14.06 -10.36 -3.52
CA ASP A 80 12.69 -9.85 -3.66
C ASP A 80 12.61 -8.37 -3.25
N PHE A 81 13.34 -7.98 -2.20
CA PHE A 81 13.41 -6.58 -1.77
C PHE A 81 14.00 -5.71 -2.89
N LYS A 82 15.13 -6.10 -3.46
CA LYS A 82 15.81 -5.34 -4.53
C LYS A 82 15.01 -5.28 -5.82
N SER A 83 14.28 -6.34 -6.15
CA SER A 83 13.54 -6.43 -7.43
C SER A 83 12.15 -5.79 -7.36
N GLU A 84 11.45 -5.88 -6.22
CA GLU A 84 10.08 -5.42 -6.11
C GLU A 84 9.95 -4.05 -5.40
N VAL A 85 10.78 -3.73 -4.41
CA VAL A 85 10.64 -2.48 -3.64
C VAL A 85 11.23 -1.29 -4.42
N PRO A 86 10.47 -0.19 -4.64
CA PRO A 86 11.01 1.03 -5.21
C PRO A 86 12.24 1.50 -4.41
N TRP A 87 13.37 1.71 -5.09
CA TRP A 87 14.66 1.98 -4.44
C TRP A 87 14.59 3.12 -3.40
N ILE A 88 13.82 4.17 -3.71
CA ILE A 88 13.63 5.32 -2.82
C ILE A 88 12.95 4.93 -1.51
N MET A 89 12.00 3.99 -1.52
CA MET A 89 11.35 3.52 -0.29
C MET A 89 12.35 2.85 0.66
N GLY A 90 13.36 2.14 0.14
CA GLY A 90 14.44 1.58 0.96
C GLY A 90 15.15 2.63 1.83
N LEU A 91 15.27 3.86 1.35
CA LEU A 91 15.87 4.99 2.08
C LEU A 91 14.91 5.66 3.08
N LEU A 92 13.61 5.42 2.92
CA LEU A 92 12.55 6.05 3.71
C LEU A 92 12.05 5.16 4.87
N LEU A 93 12.47 3.90 4.92
CA LEU A 93 12.14 2.93 5.98
C LEU A 93 12.87 3.16 7.32
N GLN A 94 13.46 4.35 7.51
CA GLN A 94 14.07 4.72 8.78
C GLN A 94 13.09 5.55 9.61
N GLY A 95 12.99 5.25 10.90
CA GLY A 95 12.20 6.05 11.83
C GLY A 95 11.65 5.27 13.03
N PRO A 96 11.07 5.99 14.00
CA PRO A 96 10.64 5.41 15.27
C PRO A 96 9.38 4.53 15.16
N SER A 97 8.51 4.77 14.17
CA SER A 97 7.24 4.07 14.03
C SER A 97 6.89 3.79 12.56
N ALA A 98 5.96 2.85 12.34
CA ALA A 98 5.41 2.58 11.01
C ALA A 98 4.73 3.82 10.43
N ASP A 99 3.96 4.56 11.23
CA ASP A 99 3.28 5.78 10.77
C ASP A 99 4.27 6.87 10.34
N PHE A 100 5.37 7.04 11.07
CA PHE A 100 6.41 7.99 10.69
C PHE A 100 7.07 7.60 9.35
N MET A 101 7.41 6.33 9.17
CA MET A 101 7.93 5.83 7.89
C MET A 101 6.93 6.04 6.76
N LEU A 102 5.65 5.73 6.98
CA LEU A 102 4.60 5.94 5.97
C LEU A 102 4.41 7.41 5.64
N GLY A 103 4.50 8.32 6.61
CA GLY A 103 4.46 9.75 6.35
C GLY A 103 5.60 10.22 5.45
N ARG A 104 6.82 9.69 5.66
CA ARG A 104 7.97 9.96 4.78
C ARG A 104 7.78 9.40 3.37
N ILE A 105 7.25 8.19 3.25
CA ILE A 105 6.96 7.55 1.97
C ILE A 105 5.86 8.31 1.23
N TYR A 106 4.79 8.70 1.92
CA TYR A 106 3.70 9.52 1.38
C TYR A 106 4.24 10.84 0.83
N ALA A 107 5.01 11.59 1.62
CA ALA A 107 5.57 12.88 1.19
C ALA A 107 6.46 12.74 -0.05
N ALA A 108 7.26 11.67 -0.14
CA ALA A 108 8.10 11.41 -1.30
C ALA A 108 7.28 11.03 -2.55
N ALA A 109 6.27 10.17 -2.40
CA ALA A 109 5.38 9.77 -3.49
C ALA A 109 4.52 10.95 -3.99
N GLU A 110 4.02 11.78 -3.08
CA GLU A 110 3.31 13.03 -3.40
C GLU A 110 4.20 13.96 -4.20
N HIS A 111 5.43 14.20 -3.74
CA HIS A 111 6.39 15.03 -4.47
C HIS A 111 6.62 14.51 -5.89
N GLU A 112 6.87 13.21 -6.07
CA GLU A 112 7.09 12.62 -7.39
C GLU A 112 5.85 12.68 -8.29
N ALA A 113 4.65 12.48 -7.72
CA ALA A 113 3.40 12.55 -8.46
C ALA A 113 3.06 13.97 -8.91
N LEU A 114 3.38 14.96 -8.08
CA LEU A 114 2.95 16.34 -8.25
C LEU A 114 4.03 17.26 -8.83
N LYS A 115 5.30 16.86 -8.92
CA LYS A 115 6.39 17.74 -9.40
C LYS A 115 6.06 18.42 -10.73
N ASP A 116 5.59 17.65 -11.72
CA ASP A 116 5.28 18.15 -13.06
C ASP A 116 3.87 18.75 -13.14
N VAL A 117 2.99 18.38 -12.20
CA VAL A 117 1.64 18.94 -12.07
C VAL A 117 1.74 20.38 -11.57
N LEU A 118 2.54 20.60 -10.51
CA LEU A 118 2.67 21.89 -9.84
C LEU A 118 3.59 22.86 -10.58
N ALA A 119 4.63 22.36 -11.25
CA ALA A 119 5.55 23.19 -12.00
C ALA A 119 6.06 22.50 -13.27
N THR A 120 6.30 23.29 -14.32
CA THR A 120 6.95 22.83 -15.54
C THR A 120 8.09 23.79 -15.87
N ASP A 121 9.28 23.26 -16.15
CA ASP A 121 10.50 24.04 -16.39
C ASP A 121 10.80 25.10 -15.30
N GLY A 122 10.53 24.74 -14.04
CA GLY A 122 10.75 25.61 -12.88
C GLY A 122 9.72 26.73 -12.70
N ARG A 123 8.63 26.75 -13.49
CA ARG A 123 7.55 27.72 -13.38
C ARG A 123 6.29 27.06 -12.84
N VAL A 124 5.66 27.70 -11.85
CA VAL A 124 4.41 27.22 -11.26
C VAL A 124 3.30 27.24 -12.32
N ASN A 125 2.60 26.11 -12.44
CA ASN A 125 1.49 25.96 -13.36
C ASN A 125 0.25 26.73 -12.86
N ARG A 126 -0.54 27.26 -13.80
CA ARG A 126 -1.88 27.81 -13.47
C ARG A 126 -2.85 26.69 -13.14
N ASP A 127 -3.91 27.00 -12.41
CA ASP A 127 -4.84 25.99 -11.89
C ASP A 127 -5.48 25.12 -12.98
N GLU A 128 -5.82 25.70 -14.13
CA GLU A 128 -6.33 24.94 -15.29
C GLU A 128 -5.31 23.91 -15.81
N MET A 129 -4.02 24.28 -15.84
CA MET A 129 -2.94 23.39 -16.27
C MET A 129 -2.69 22.30 -15.23
N LYS A 130 -2.66 22.66 -13.93
CA LYS A 130 -2.54 21.68 -12.83
C LYS A 130 -3.64 20.62 -12.94
N LEU A 131 -4.90 21.06 -13.09
CA LEU A 131 -6.05 20.16 -13.20
C LEU A 131 -5.94 19.25 -14.42
N MET A 132 -5.53 19.77 -15.57
CA MET A 132 -5.33 18.98 -16.79
C MET A 132 -4.24 17.92 -16.61
N LEU A 133 -3.08 18.31 -16.08
CA LEU A 133 -1.95 17.41 -15.85
C LEU A 133 -2.26 16.36 -14.80
N ALA A 134 -2.91 16.75 -13.69
CA ALA A 134 -3.36 15.83 -12.66
C ALA A 134 -4.34 14.79 -13.20
N LYS A 135 -5.37 15.22 -13.96
CA LYS A 135 -6.32 14.29 -14.62
C LYS A 135 -5.61 13.34 -15.57
N SER A 136 -4.72 13.86 -16.42
CA SER A 136 -3.98 13.01 -17.35
C SER A 136 -3.11 11.98 -16.62
N SER A 137 -2.37 12.40 -15.60
CA SER A 137 -1.53 11.50 -14.80
C SER A 137 -2.35 10.47 -14.03
N PHE A 138 -3.50 10.87 -13.47
CA PHE A 138 -4.42 10.00 -12.74
C PHE A 138 -4.95 8.86 -13.63
N GLU A 139 -5.38 9.19 -14.85
CA GLU A 139 -5.85 8.19 -15.83
C GLU A 139 -4.69 7.31 -16.34
N ARG A 140 -3.53 7.89 -16.70
CA ARG A 140 -2.37 7.11 -17.20
C ARG A 140 -1.84 6.11 -16.18
N LYS A 141 -1.89 6.44 -14.89
CA LYS A 141 -1.48 5.54 -13.80
C LYS A 141 -2.55 4.49 -13.44
N ASN A 142 -3.70 4.49 -14.12
CA ASN A 142 -4.83 3.60 -13.84
C ASN A 142 -5.27 3.65 -12.37
N CYS A 143 -5.26 4.84 -11.75
CA CYS A 143 -5.46 5.00 -10.31
C CYS A 143 -6.78 4.37 -9.81
N ARG A 144 -7.83 4.36 -10.65
CA ARG A 144 -9.12 3.75 -10.34
C ARG A 144 -9.06 2.24 -10.11
N LEU A 145 -8.05 1.56 -10.64
CA LEU A 145 -7.91 0.09 -10.55
C LEU A 145 -7.15 -0.36 -9.29
N LEU A 146 -6.49 0.55 -8.58
CA LEU A 146 -5.68 0.20 -7.42
C LEU A 146 -6.56 -0.25 -6.24
N GLY A 147 -6.25 -1.41 -5.66
CA GLY A 147 -6.90 -1.91 -4.44
C GLY A 147 -8.36 -2.33 -4.61
N ARG A 148 -8.70 -2.92 -5.76
CA ARG A 148 -10.03 -3.48 -6.07
C ARG A 148 -9.94 -4.97 -6.38
#